data_AF-A0A1H7JNG6-F1
#
_entry.id   AF-A0A1H7JNG6-F1
#
_cell.length_a   1.000
_cell.length_b   1.000
_cell.length_c   1.000
_cell.angle_alpha   90.00
_cell.angle_beta   90.00
_cell.angle_gamma   90.00
#
_symmetry.space_group_name_H-M   'P 1'
#
loop_
_entity.id
_entity.type
_entity.pdbx_description
1 polymer ?
#
loop_
_entity_poly.entity_id
_entity_poly.type
_entity_poly.pdbx_seq_one_letter_code
_entity_poly.pdbx_strand_id
1 'polypeptide(L)'
;MGQRINFRKLLTKVGLLSILMTFGQCATSQKIDKTAPIELNSPYFQDWVSGVKGGGAGFMVYLPVDPASNVTLENAYFKGKAVKLKRKQNESVYVGRYTDPITVKKEIVMSSDQKEEYNNKVPEIEEKIPFELKEGECIIAYSKNGQEGYFKIDKLPKKELKAYPMQPRQ
;
A
#
# COMPACT_ATOMS: atom_id res chain seq x y z
N MET A 1 -18.35 -54.63 35.25
CA MET A 1 -16.99 -54.18 35.62
C MET A 1 -16.94 -52.67 35.44
N GLY A 2 -17.30 -51.88 36.47
CA GLY A 2 -17.42 -50.43 36.36
C GLY A 2 -16.08 -49.73 36.60
N GLN A 3 -15.55 -49.04 35.60
CA GLN A 3 -14.34 -48.23 35.77
C GLN A 3 -14.66 -47.00 36.62
N ARG A 4 -13.95 -46.84 37.76
CA ARG A 4 -14.03 -45.64 38.60
C ARG A 4 -13.23 -44.52 37.94
N ILE A 5 -13.91 -43.51 37.43
CA ILE A 5 -13.31 -42.33 36.81
C ILE A 5 -12.62 -41.49 37.89
N ASN A 6 -11.29 -41.37 37.81
CA ASN A 6 -10.51 -40.57 38.75
C ASN A 6 -10.60 -39.09 38.36
N PHE A 7 -11.54 -38.36 38.97
CA PHE A 7 -11.82 -36.95 38.71
C PHE A 7 -10.57 -36.06 38.74
N ARG A 8 -9.63 -36.28 39.66
CA ARG A 8 -8.36 -35.53 39.72
C ARG A 8 -7.52 -35.68 38.44
N LYS A 9 -7.41 -36.90 37.89
CA LYS A 9 -6.67 -37.17 36.64
C LYS A 9 -7.43 -36.65 35.42
N LEU A 10 -8.76 -36.62 35.47
CA LEU A 10 -9.61 -36.04 34.44
C LEU A 10 -9.45 -34.50 34.41
N LEU A 11 -9.47 -33.85 35.58
CA LEU A 11 -9.24 -32.42 35.76
C LEU A 11 -7.86 -31.99 35.26
N THR A 12 -6.78 -32.75 35.55
CA THR A 12 -5.44 -32.43 35.04
C THR A 12 -5.35 -32.57 33.52
N LYS A 13 -5.99 -33.59 32.92
CA LYS A 13 -5.99 -33.80 31.46
C LYS A 13 -6.84 -32.76 30.73
N VAL A 14 -7.98 -32.35 31.29
CA VAL A 14 -8.83 -31.28 30.74
C VAL A 14 -8.14 -29.92 30.84
N GLY A 15 -7.46 -29.64 31.96
CA GLY A 15 -6.66 -28.42 32.14
C GLY A 15 -5.50 -28.31 31.14
N LEU A 16 -4.82 -29.44 30.85
CA LEU A 16 -3.76 -29.48 29.84
C LEU A 16 -4.28 -29.27 28.41
N LEU A 17 -5.51 -29.72 28.12
CA LEU A 17 -6.17 -29.56 26.82
C LEU A 17 -6.69 -28.12 26.60
N SER A 18 -7.13 -27.43 27.67
CA SER A 18 -7.63 -26.05 27.59
C SER A 18 -6.54 -25.01 27.30
N ILE A 19 -5.27 -25.29 27.63
CA ILE A 19 -4.13 -24.38 27.39
C ILE A 19 -3.76 -24.27 25.90
N LEU A 20 -4.21 -25.20 25.06
CA LEU A 20 -3.92 -25.20 23.61
C LEU A 20 -4.89 -24.33 22.78
N MET A 21 -5.97 -23.80 23.37
CA MET A 21 -7.02 -23.07 22.63
C MET A 21 -6.88 -21.53 22.68
N THR A 22 -5.84 -20.97 23.30
CA THR A 22 -5.77 -19.51 23.52
C THR A 22 -5.10 -18.70 22.40
N PHE A 23 -4.77 -19.29 21.25
CA PHE A 23 -4.33 -18.53 20.07
C PHE A 23 -5.50 -18.18 19.14
N GLY A 24 -6.51 -17.50 19.72
CA GLY A 24 -7.55 -16.84 18.94
C GLY A 24 -6.94 -15.63 18.23
N GLN A 25 -6.81 -15.72 16.91
CA GLN A 25 -6.27 -14.70 16.03
C GLN A 25 -6.98 -13.35 16.26
N CYS A 26 -6.30 -12.38 16.88
CA CYS A 26 -6.64 -10.97 16.72
C CYS A 26 -6.24 -10.55 15.31
N ALA A 27 -7.05 -10.91 14.31
CA ALA A 27 -7.04 -10.21 13.04
C ALA A 27 -7.71 -8.85 13.29
N THR A 28 -6.90 -7.84 13.65
CA THR A 28 -7.33 -6.43 13.56
C THR A 28 -7.55 -6.14 12.08
N SER A 29 -8.74 -6.46 11.58
CA SER A 29 -9.19 -6.00 10.28
C SER A 29 -9.31 -4.49 10.37
N GLN A 30 -8.49 -3.77 9.62
CA GLN A 30 -8.58 -2.31 9.55
C GLN A 30 -9.97 -1.96 9.03
N LYS A 31 -10.75 -1.23 9.84
CA LYS A 31 -12.13 -0.92 9.51
C LYS A 31 -12.12 0.06 8.33
N ILE A 32 -12.66 -0.42 7.21
CA ILE A 32 -12.90 0.43 6.04
C ILE A 32 -14.29 1.05 6.22
N ASP A 33 -14.32 2.38 6.20
CA ASP A 33 -15.54 3.16 6.27
C ASP A 33 -16.38 2.90 5.01
N LYS A 34 -17.68 2.65 5.24
CA LYS A 34 -18.63 2.39 4.17
C LYS A 34 -18.89 3.62 3.30
N THR A 35 -18.74 4.81 3.89
CA THR A 35 -19.00 6.10 3.26
C THR A 35 -17.72 6.90 3.23
N ALA A 36 -17.34 7.39 2.05
CA ALA A 36 -16.18 8.26 1.93
C ALA A 36 -16.42 9.58 2.70
N PRO A 37 -15.45 10.05 3.49
CA PRO A 37 -15.55 11.29 4.27
C PRO A 37 -15.43 12.56 3.41
N ILE A 38 -15.13 12.38 2.12
CA ILE A 38 -14.85 13.41 1.12
C ILE A 38 -15.32 12.92 -0.26
N GLU A 39 -15.83 13.85 -1.07
CA GLU A 39 -16.12 13.59 -2.48
C GLU A 39 -14.87 13.78 -3.34
N LEU A 40 -14.64 12.82 -4.25
CA LEU A 40 -13.52 12.85 -5.20
C LEU A 40 -14.03 13.26 -6.59
N ASN A 41 -13.45 14.32 -7.15
CA ASN A 41 -13.84 14.87 -8.44
C ASN A 41 -13.13 14.12 -9.57
N SER A 42 -13.76 13.04 -10.07
CA SER A 42 -13.24 12.21 -11.16
C SER A 42 -11.81 11.68 -10.90
N PRO A 43 -11.60 10.88 -9.84
CA PRO A 43 -10.30 10.30 -9.54
C PRO A 43 -9.86 9.37 -10.68
N TYR A 44 -8.56 9.32 -10.97
CA TYR A 44 -8.02 8.47 -12.05
C TYR A 44 -6.59 8.03 -11.73
N PHE A 45 -6.11 7.03 -12.47
CA PHE A 45 -4.70 6.68 -12.49
C PHE A 45 -4.13 6.73 -13.90
N GLN A 46 -2.81 6.89 -13.98
CA GLN A 46 -2.06 6.88 -15.22
C GLN A 46 -0.78 6.10 -15.00
N ASP A 47 -0.51 5.09 -15.81
CA ASP A 47 0.81 4.44 -15.81
C ASP A 47 1.85 5.46 -16.31
N TRP A 48 3.13 5.33 -15.97
CA TRP A 48 4.20 6.18 -16.52
C TRP A 48 5.46 5.35 -16.78
N VAL A 49 6.23 5.77 -17.77
CA VAL A 49 7.52 5.15 -18.12
C VAL A 49 8.52 6.28 -18.33
N SER A 50 9.72 6.14 -17.79
CA SER A 50 10.80 7.09 -18.05
C SER A 50 11.36 6.93 -19.45
N GLY A 51 11.67 8.05 -20.12
CA GLY A 51 12.29 8.05 -21.44
C GLY A 51 13.79 7.69 -21.44
N VAL A 52 14.39 7.50 -20.26
CA VAL A 52 15.82 7.19 -20.11
C VAL A 52 16.03 5.76 -19.60
N LYS A 53 17.10 5.11 -20.09
CA LYS A 53 17.47 3.74 -19.68
C LYS A 53 17.67 3.69 -18.16
N GLY A 54 16.86 2.86 -17.49
CA GLY A 54 16.93 2.69 -16.04
C GLY A 54 16.22 3.78 -15.22
N GLY A 55 15.51 4.71 -15.86
CA GLY A 55 14.74 5.75 -15.17
C GLY A 55 13.44 5.27 -14.52
N GLY A 56 13.14 3.98 -14.65
CA GLY A 56 11.97 3.34 -14.04
C GLY A 56 10.67 3.51 -14.81
N ALA A 57 9.66 2.80 -14.31
CA ALA A 57 8.27 2.87 -14.71
C ALA A 57 7.39 2.66 -13.46
N GLY A 58 6.10 2.94 -13.58
CA GLY A 58 5.16 2.71 -12.50
C GLY A 58 3.79 3.32 -12.81
N PHE A 59 3.12 3.83 -11.79
CA PHE A 59 1.84 4.50 -11.95
C PHE A 59 1.71 5.72 -11.04
N MET A 60 0.84 6.64 -11.45
CA MET A 60 0.45 7.80 -10.67
C MET A 60 -1.06 7.75 -10.43
N VAL A 61 -1.45 8.06 -9.21
CA VAL A 61 -2.85 8.20 -8.79
C VAL A 61 -3.14 9.67 -8.60
N TYR A 62 -4.26 10.13 -9.17
CA TYR A 62 -4.74 11.50 -9.09
C TYR A 62 -6.11 11.51 -8.44
N LEU A 63 -6.23 12.25 -7.35
CA LEU A 63 -7.44 12.38 -6.55
C LEU A 63 -7.79 13.87 -6.43
N PRO A 64 -8.48 14.44 -7.43
CA PRO A 64 -8.97 15.80 -7.33
C PRO A 64 -10.04 15.87 -6.24
N VAL A 65 -9.98 16.89 -5.39
CA VAL A 65 -10.85 17.07 -4.24
C VAL A 65 -11.45 18.46 -4.24
N ASP A 66 -12.51 18.66 -3.46
CA ASP A 66 -12.99 20.00 -3.16
C ASP A 66 -11.90 20.80 -2.41
N PRO A 67 -11.52 22.00 -2.87
CA PRO A 67 -10.61 22.88 -2.16
C PRO A 67 -10.98 23.13 -0.70
N ALA A 68 -12.28 23.19 -0.39
CA ALA A 68 -12.83 23.49 0.93
C ALA A 68 -12.86 22.27 1.88
N SER A 69 -12.44 21.09 1.41
CA SER A 69 -12.41 19.90 2.26
C SER A 69 -11.43 20.03 3.43
N ASN A 70 -11.89 19.62 4.61
CA ASN A 70 -11.10 19.51 5.83
C ASN A 70 -10.47 18.11 6.03
N VAL A 71 -10.56 17.25 5.02
CA VAL A 71 -10.01 15.88 5.06
C VAL A 71 -8.64 15.87 4.40
N THR A 72 -7.65 15.30 5.09
CA THR A 72 -6.30 15.09 4.55
C THR A 72 -6.15 13.66 4.07
N LEU A 73 -5.72 13.45 2.83
CA LEU A 73 -5.41 12.13 2.30
C LEU A 73 -3.90 11.86 2.45
N GLU A 74 -3.55 10.73 3.05
CA GLU A 74 -2.15 10.42 3.41
C GLU A 74 -1.54 9.37 2.49
N ASN A 75 -2.20 8.21 2.39
CA ASN A 75 -1.73 7.08 1.59
C ASN A 75 -2.87 6.54 0.72
N ALA A 76 -2.54 6.11 -0.49
CA ALA A 76 -3.40 5.30 -1.33
C ALA A 76 -2.80 3.90 -1.48
N TYR A 77 -3.61 2.87 -1.29
CA TYR A 77 -3.29 1.49 -1.54
C TYR A 77 -3.94 1.08 -2.85
N PHE A 78 -3.14 0.85 -3.88
CA PHE A 78 -3.60 0.52 -5.23
C PHE A 78 -2.69 -0.52 -5.87
N LYS A 79 -3.26 -1.50 -6.58
CA LYS A 79 -2.53 -2.62 -7.21
C LYS A 79 -1.56 -3.34 -6.24
N GLY A 80 -1.95 -3.48 -4.97
CA GLY A 80 -1.12 -4.11 -3.95
C GLY A 80 0.06 -3.27 -3.44
N LYS A 81 0.12 -1.97 -3.78
CA LYS A 81 1.21 -1.06 -3.40
C LYS A 81 0.69 0.08 -2.55
N ALA A 82 1.48 0.49 -1.55
CA ALA A 82 1.24 1.70 -0.78
C ALA A 82 1.87 2.90 -1.51
N VAL A 83 1.10 3.99 -1.64
CA VAL A 83 1.50 5.19 -2.38
C VAL A 83 1.24 6.40 -1.51
N LYS A 84 2.31 7.11 -1.13
CA LYS A 84 2.18 8.35 -0.37
C LYS A 84 1.57 9.44 -1.24
N LEU A 85 0.49 10.04 -0.75
CA LEU A 85 -0.23 11.12 -1.42
C LEU A 85 0.38 12.47 -1.02
N LYS A 86 0.49 13.37 -2.00
CA LYS A 86 0.90 14.76 -1.78
C LYS A 86 -0.13 15.69 -2.42
N ARG A 87 -0.60 16.67 -1.66
CA ARG A 87 -1.47 17.72 -2.18
C ARG A 87 -0.64 18.67 -3.03
N LYS A 88 -1.01 18.86 -4.30
CA LYS A 88 -0.46 19.96 -5.10
C LYS A 88 -1.04 21.28 -4.62
N GLN A 89 -0.18 22.25 -4.32
CA GLN A 89 -0.57 23.55 -3.76
C GLN A 89 -1.53 24.33 -4.67
N ASN A 90 -1.43 24.18 -6.00
CA ASN A 90 -2.16 25.03 -6.97
C ASN A 90 -3.39 24.36 -7.61
N GLU A 91 -3.63 23.07 -7.39
CA GLU A 91 -4.58 22.29 -8.22
C GLU A 91 -5.64 21.52 -7.41
N SER A 92 -5.74 21.70 -6.09
CA SER A 92 -6.68 20.95 -5.21
C SER A 92 -6.76 19.46 -5.55
N VAL A 93 -5.59 18.86 -5.82
CA VAL A 93 -5.45 17.46 -6.22
C VAL A 93 -4.38 16.80 -5.37
N TYR A 94 -4.70 15.61 -4.87
CA TYR A 94 -3.72 14.73 -4.27
C TYR A 94 -3.12 13.85 -5.35
N VAL A 95 -1.79 13.79 -5.38
CA VAL A 95 -1.03 12.98 -6.33
C VAL A 95 -0.17 12.00 -5.57
N GLY A 96 -0.31 10.72 -5.90
CA GLY A 96 0.56 9.65 -5.45
C GLY A 96 1.38 9.13 -6.63
N ARG A 97 2.68 8.91 -6.44
CA ARG A 97 3.54 8.28 -7.44
C ARG A 97 4.13 7.00 -6.87
N TYR A 98 3.92 5.90 -7.57
CA TYR A 98 4.61 4.65 -7.36
C TYR A 98 5.61 4.42 -8.49
N THR A 99 6.79 3.96 -8.13
CA THR A 99 7.86 3.56 -9.04
C THR A 99 8.20 2.11 -8.75
N ASP A 100 8.16 1.26 -9.76
CA ASP A 100 8.55 -0.14 -9.63
C ASP A 100 10.08 -0.23 -9.42
N PRO A 101 10.56 -0.71 -8.27
CA PRO A 101 11.99 -0.80 -7.96
C PRO A 101 12.77 -1.72 -8.92
N ILE A 102 12.11 -2.65 -9.61
CA ILE A 102 12.72 -3.57 -10.58
C ILE A 102 13.08 -2.82 -11.86
N THR A 103 12.28 -1.81 -12.22
CA THR A 103 12.45 -1.05 -13.47
C THR A 103 13.54 0.01 -13.38
N VAL A 104 13.92 0.40 -12.16
CA VAL A 104 14.98 1.38 -11.91
C VAL A 104 16.33 0.67 -11.96
N LYS A 105 17.25 1.17 -12.79
CA LYS A 105 18.60 0.63 -12.83
C LYS A 105 19.29 1.01 -11.52
N LYS A 106 19.66 -0.01 -10.74
CA LYS A 106 20.53 0.16 -9.57
C LYS A 106 21.98 0.23 -10.02
N GLU A 107 22.72 1.15 -9.43
CA GLU A 107 24.17 1.19 -9.58
C GLU A 107 24.75 0.05 -8.75
N ILE A 108 25.33 -0.93 -9.42
CA ILE A 108 26.01 -2.07 -8.81
C ILE A 108 27.47 -1.92 -9.20
N VAL A 109 28.34 -1.77 -8.20
CA VAL A 109 29.79 -1.82 -8.36
C VAL A 109 30.17 -3.28 -8.56
N MET A 110 30.77 -3.58 -9.71
CA MET A 110 31.31 -4.90 -10.04
C MET A 110 32.82 -4.73 -10.22
N SER A 111 33.57 -5.06 -9.19
CA SER A 111 35.00 -4.78 -9.07
C SER A 111 35.77 -6.05 -8.74
N SER A 112 37.04 -6.10 -9.13
CA SER A 112 37.93 -7.20 -8.78
C SER A 112 38.26 -7.22 -7.27
N ASP A 113 38.11 -6.09 -6.56
CA ASP A 113 38.28 -6.00 -5.12
C ASP A 113 36.94 -6.20 -4.40
N GLN A 114 36.83 -7.28 -3.61
CA GLN A 114 35.64 -7.60 -2.81
C GLN A 114 35.24 -6.49 -1.83
N LYS A 115 36.18 -5.66 -1.35
CA LYS A 115 35.85 -4.55 -0.44
C LYS A 115 35.03 -3.47 -1.13
N GLU A 116 35.20 -3.29 -2.43
CA GLU A 116 34.44 -2.30 -3.21
C GLU A 116 33.00 -2.77 -3.43
N GLU A 117 32.79 -4.09 -3.59
CA GLU A 117 31.46 -4.67 -3.76
C GLU A 117 30.63 -4.72 -2.47
N TYR A 118 31.28 -4.70 -1.30
CA TYR A 118 30.60 -4.73 0.01
C TYR A 118 29.63 -3.55 0.22
N ASN A 119 29.86 -2.43 -0.47
CA ASN A 119 29.02 -1.23 -0.37
C ASN A 119 27.82 -1.24 -1.34
N ASN A 120 27.61 -2.31 -2.11
CA ASN A 120 26.43 -2.44 -2.97
C ASN A 120 25.14 -2.44 -2.15
N LYS A 121 24.19 -1.60 -2.54
CA LYS A 121 22.91 -1.48 -1.83
C LYS A 121 22.04 -2.72 -2.07
N VAL A 122 21.53 -3.28 -0.97
CA VAL A 122 20.56 -4.39 -1.02
C VAL A 122 19.28 -3.92 -1.72
N PRO A 123 18.63 -4.76 -2.54
CA PRO A 123 17.35 -4.41 -3.15
C PRO A 123 16.31 -4.06 -2.08
N GLU A 124 15.62 -2.93 -2.25
CA GLU A 124 14.42 -2.64 -1.45
C GLU A 124 13.38 -3.74 -1.65
N ILE A 125 13.01 -4.38 -0.54
CA ILE A 125 11.92 -5.35 -0.49
C ILE A 125 10.65 -4.54 -0.23
N GLU A 126 9.67 -4.67 -1.11
CA GLU A 126 8.42 -3.95 -0.94
C GLU A 126 7.60 -4.53 0.21
N GLU A 127 7.15 -3.65 1.10
CA GLU A 127 6.28 -4.03 2.20
C GLU A 127 4.92 -4.48 1.67
N LYS A 128 4.43 -5.60 2.20
CA LYS A 128 3.08 -6.08 1.88
C LYS A 128 2.06 -5.14 2.51
N ILE A 129 1.12 -4.69 1.70
CA ILE A 129 0.00 -3.89 2.21
C ILE A 129 -0.92 -4.77 3.08
N PRO A 130 -1.55 -4.21 4.12
CA PRO A 130 -2.41 -4.96 5.04
C PRO A 130 -3.84 -5.16 4.49
N PHE A 131 -4.03 -5.05 3.17
CA PHE A 131 -5.33 -5.09 2.52
C PHE A 131 -5.34 -6.08 1.36
N GLU A 132 -6.43 -6.83 1.24
CA GLU A 132 -6.73 -7.60 0.03
C GLU A 132 -7.55 -6.72 -0.92
N LEU A 133 -6.95 -6.37 -2.06
CA LEU A 133 -7.57 -5.51 -3.07
C LEU A 133 -7.88 -6.33 -4.33
N LYS A 134 -9.09 -6.18 -4.88
CA LYS A 134 -9.41 -6.67 -6.22
C LYS A 134 -8.83 -5.74 -7.29
N GLU A 135 -8.86 -6.21 -8.53
CA GLU A 135 -8.38 -5.42 -9.65
C GLU A 135 -9.20 -4.12 -9.81
N GLY A 136 -8.50 -2.99 -9.85
CA GLY A 136 -9.11 -1.66 -9.99
C GLY A 136 -9.58 -1.02 -8.68
N GLU A 137 -9.60 -1.76 -7.57
CA GLU A 137 -9.93 -1.20 -6.25
C GLU A 137 -8.77 -0.37 -5.70
N CYS A 138 -9.12 0.72 -5.02
CA CYS A 138 -8.18 1.60 -4.35
C CYS A 138 -8.69 1.91 -2.94
N ILE A 139 -7.87 1.72 -1.91
CA ILE A 139 -8.17 2.15 -0.55
C ILE A 139 -7.37 3.42 -0.26
N ILE A 140 -8.00 4.42 0.34
CA ILE A 140 -7.33 5.66 0.73
C ILE A 140 -7.38 5.80 2.24
N ALA A 141 -6.21 5.98 2.83
CA ALA A 141 -6.04 6.41 4.21
C ALA A 141 -6.22 7.92 4.29
N TYR A 142 -7.06 8.36 5.22
CA TYR A 142 -7.34 9.77 5.45
C TYR A 142 -7.29 10.11 6.93
N SER A 143 -7.09 11.38 7.21
CA SER A 143 -7.19 11.97 8.54
C SER A 143 -8.20 13.13 8.52
N LYS A 144 -9.18 13.09 9.43
CA LYS A 144 -10.18 14.13 9.63
C LYS A 144 -10.25 14.48 11.11
N ASN A 145 -9.94 15.72 11.48
CA ASN A 145 -9.95 16.19 12.86
C ASN A 145 -9.15 15.29 13.85
N GLY A 146 -8.03 14.71 13.38
CA GLY A 146 -7.19 13.81 14.18
C GLY A 146 -7.67 12.36 14.26
N GLN A 147 -8.77 12.01 13.60
CA GLN A 147 -9.20 10.62 13.43
C GLN A 147 -8.73 10.08 12.08
N GLU A 148 -8.00 8.98 12.12
CA GLU A 148 -7.59 8.24 10.94
C GLU A 148 -8.67 7.25 10.53
N GLY A 149 -8.87 7.12 9.22
CA GLY A 149 -9.82 6.17 8.64
C GLY A 149 -9.38 5.72 7.26
N TYR A 150 -10.12 4.75 6.73
CA TYR A 150 -9.88 4.19 5.42
C TYR A 150 -11.18 4.17 4.65
N PHE A 151 -11.20 4.63 3.41
CA PHE A 151 -12.36 4.43 2.53
C PHE A 151 -11.92 3.78 1.23
N LYS A 152 -12.86 3.10 0.57
CA LYS A 152 -12.61 2.36 -0.67
C LYS A 152 -13.22 3.07 -1.88
N ILE A 153 -12.49 3.04 -2.98
CA ILE A 153 -12.96 3.33 -4.33
C ILE A 153 -13.04 1.99 -5.07
N ASP A 154 -14.24 1.62 -5.54
CA ASP A 154 -14.44 0.31 -6.19
C ASP A 154 -13.73 0.19 -7.54
N LYS A 155 -13.67 1.29 -8.30
CA LYS A 155 -13.01 1.30 -9.61
C LYS A 155 -12.35 2.64 -9.91
N LEU A 156 -11.03 2.62 -9.97
CA LEU A 156 -10.25 3.77 -10.41
C LEU A 156 -10.04 3.72 -11.93
N PRO A 157 -10.57 4.66 -12.73
CA PRO A 157 -10.42 4.64 -14.18
C PRO A 157 -8.97 4.90 -14.60
N LYS A 158 -8.53 4.20 -15.65
CA LYS A 158 -7.24 4.41 -16.29
C LYS A 158 -7.35 5.56 -17.28
N LYS A 159 -6.44 6.53 -17.20
CA LYS A 159 -6.22 7.54 -18.21
C LYS A 159 -5.03 7.15 -19.07
N GLU A 160 -5.15 7.33 -20.38
CA GLU A 160 -4.07 7.00 -21.31
C GLU A 160 -2.87 7.93 -21.15
N LEU A 161 -1.68 7.38 -21.36
CA LEU A 161 -0.46 8.14 -21.39
C LEU A 161 -0.39 8.94 -22.69
N LYS A 162 -0.55 10.27 -22.62
CA LYS A 162 -0.15 11.14 -23.74
C LYS A 162 1.37 11.26 -23.74
N ALA A 163 2.04 10.48 -24.58
CA ALA A 163 3.47 10.61 -24.79
C ALA A 163 3.76 11.91 -25.55
N TYR A 164 4.30 12.92 -24.85
CA TYR A 164 4.82 14.11 -25.51
C TYR A 164 6.26 13.81 -25.97
N PRO A 165 6.58 14.01 -27.26
CA PRO A 165 7.94 13.83 -27.74
C PRO A 165 8.88 14.80 -27.00
N MET A 166 10.06 14.32 -26.64
CA MET A 166 11.09 15.14 -26.01
C MET A 166 11.43 16.30 -26.94
N GLN A 167 11.26 17.54 -26.50
CA GLN A 167 11.77 18.70 -27.23
C GLN A 167 13.30 18.56 -27.32
N PRO A 168 13.90 18.63 -28.52
CA PRO A 168 15.35 18.72 -28.66
C PRO A 168 15.85 19.92 -27.85
N ARG A 169 16.92 19.73 -27.07
CA ARG A 169 17.64 20.84 -26.44
C ARG A 169 18.14 21.73 -27.59
N GLN A 170 17.67 22.99 -27.64
CA GLN A 170 18.23 24.02 -28.52
C GLN A 170 19.59 24.47 -28.01
#